data_AF-J9FNC5-F1
#
_entry.id   AF-J9FNC5-F1
#
_cell.length_a   1.000
_cell.length_b   1.000
_cell.length_c   1.000
_cell.angle_alpha   90.00
_cell.angle_beta   90.00
_cell.angle_gamma   90.00
#
_symmetry.space_group_name_H-M   'P 1'
#
loop_
_entity.id
_entity.type
_entity.pdbx_description
1 polymer ?
#
loop_
_entity_poly.entity_id
_entity_poly.type
_entity_poly.pdbx_seq_one_letter_code
_entity_poly.pdbx_strand_id
1 'polypeptide(L)'
;MAKGHNFKVGDFVMAKEGAKAYAITNIVTTDKKLDALTISTALGEEIAKGACIVEAKAQATAADSALKYQPFAIAGTGKPIIKGDNLDTDAWVMAVTKGNPLPACVESKLKGIINY
;
A
#
# COMPACT_ATOMS: atom_id res chain seq x y z
N MET A 1 2.61 7.84 -9.48
CA MET A 1 1.81 6.63 -9.17
C MET A 1 0.44 6.79 -9.79
N ALA A 2 -0.35 5.71 -9.93
CA ALA A 2 -1.74 5.85 -10.38
C ALA A 2 -2.53 6.73 -9.40
N LYS A 3 -3.51 7.47 -9.92
CA LYS A 3 -4.35 8.37 -9.12
C LYS A 3 -5.20 7.62 -8.09
N GLY A 4 -5.46 8.25 -6.95
CA GLY A 4 -6.35 7.75 -5.90
C GLY A 4 -5.61 7.04 -4.77
N HIS A 5 -4.38 7.44 -4.47
CA HIS A 5 -3.67 6.95 -3.30
C HIS A 5 -4.31 7.43 -1.98
N ASN A 6 -4.09 6.67 -0.89
CA ASN A 6 -4.61 7.00 0.45
C ASN A 6 -3.51 7.46 1.42
N PHE A 7 -2.27 7.68 0.96
CA PHE A 7 -1.18 8.13 1.83
C PHE A 7 -1.33 9.60 2.24
N LYS A 8 -0.71 9.96 3.34
CA LYS A 8 -0.50 11.34 3.78
C LYS A 8 0.99 11.65 3.94
N VAL A 9 1.32 12.95 3.94
CA VAL A 9 2.66 13.42 4.31
C VAL A 9 2.99 12.94 5.72
N GLY A 10 4.21 12.40 5.89
CA GLY A 10 4.68 11.76 7.11
C GLY A 10 4.47 10.25 7.19
N ASP A 11 3.66 9.65 6.30
CA ASP A 11 3.59 8.19 6.23
C ASP A 11 4.90 7.62 5.66
N PHE A 12 5.32 6.48 6.19
CA PHE A 12 6.48 5.74 5.68
C PHE A 12 6.03 4.79 4.59
N VAL A 13 6.74 4.77 3.46
CA VAL A 13 6.45 3.85 2.36
C VAL A 13 7.64 2.95 2.08
N MET A 14 7.34 1.73 1.64
CA MET A 14 8.33 0.74 1.20
C MET A 14 7.86 0.07 -0.10
N ALA A 15 8.83 -0.36 -0.92
CA ALA A 15 8.56 -1.13 -2.12
C ALA A 15 8.28 -2.62 -1.80
N LYS A 16 8.94 -3.14 -0.78
CA LYS A 16 8.86 -4.54 -0.34
C LYS A 16 9.11 -4.62 1.16
N GLU A 17 8.47 -5.56 1.83
CA GLU A 17 8.78 -5.87 3.24
C GLU A 17 10.23 -6.34 3.36
N GLY A 18 10.95 -5.80 4.35
CA GLY A 18 12.38 -6.00 4.51
C GLY A 18 13.25 -5.14 3.59
N ALA A 19 12.69 -4.20 2.81
CA ALA A 19 13.49 -3.20 2.08
C ALA A 19 13.69 -1.94 2.94
N LYS A 20 14.20 -0.87 2.33
CA LYS A 20 14.26 0.46 2.97
C LYS A 20 12.87 1.11 2.96
N ALA A 21 12.61 1.95 3.96
CA ALA A 21 11.37 2.71 4.08
C ALA A 21 11.65 4.15 4.48
N TYR A 22 10.97 5.09 3.82
CA TYR A 22 11.16 6.53 4.06
C TYR A 22 9.83 7.27 4.11
N ALA A 23 9.84 8.38 4.85
CA ALA A 23 8.68 9.25 4.98
C ALA A 23 8.39 9.97 3.67
N ILE A 24 7.10 10.10 3.37
CA ILE A 24 6.60 11.01 2.34
C ILE A 24 6.75 12.44 2.87
N THR A 25 7.45 13.27 2.10
CA THR A 25 7.71 14.68 2.42
C THR A 25 6.74 15.62 1.71
N ASN A 26 6.24 15.23 0.54
CA ASN A 26 5.29 16.02 -0.24
C ASN A 26 4.39 15.12 -1.08
N ILE A 27 3.17 15.59 -1.33
CA ILE A 27 2.17 14.92 -2.17
C ILE A 27 1.57 15.95 -3.12
N VAL A 28 1.55 15.62 -4.42
CA VAL A 28 0.91 16.44 -5.46
C VAL A 28 -0.13 15.60 -6.21
N THR A 29 -1.38 16.05 -6.18
CA THR A 29 -2.55 15.36 -6.77
C THR A 29 -3.24 16.15 -7.89
N THR A 30 -2.59 17.22 -8.37
CA THR A 30 -3.16 18.14 -9.35
C THR A 30 -3.32 17.52 -10.75
N ASP A 31 -2.50 16.52 -11.07
CA ASP A 31 -2.60 15.80 -12.34
C ASP A 31 -3.86 14.91 -12.37
N LYS A 32 -4.51 14.81 -13.53
CA LYS A 32 -5.76 14.05 -13.68
C LYS A 32 -5.57 12.54 -13.66
N LYS A 33 -4.37 12.04 -13.95
CA LYS A 33 -4.06 10.62 -14.15
C LYS A 33 -3.10 10.08 -13.10
N LEU A 34 -2.27 10.93 -12.50
CA LEU A 34 -1.20 10.51 -11.61
C LEU A 34 -1.20 11.32 -10.32
N ASP A 35 -0.79 10.65 -9.24
CA ASP A 35 -0.36 11.32 -8.01
C ASP A 35 1.16 11.20 -7.88
N ALA A 36 1.82 12.28 -7.45
CA ALA A 36 3.25 12.32 -7.20
C ALA A 36 3.54 12.36 -5.70
N LEU A 37 4.35 11.41 -5.24
CA LEU A 37 4.83 11.31 -3.86
C LEU A 37 6.33 11.58 -3.83
N THR A 38 6.77 12.53 -3.02
CA THR A 38 8.18 12.84 -2.83
C THR A 38 8.67 12.19 -1.54
N ILE A 39 9.74 11.39 -1.64
CA ILE A 39 10.40 10.74 -0.52
C ILE A 39 11.83 11.25 -0.40
N SER A 40 12.37 11.20 0.82
CA SER A 40 13.69 11.80 1.12
C SER A 40 14.86 11.10 0.45
N THR A 41 14.74 9.81 0.12
CA THR A 41 15.77 9.06 -0.59
C THR A 41 15.19 7.82 -1.28
N ALA A 42 16.00 7.17 -2.11
CA ALA A 42 15.58 5.98 -2.85
C ALA A 42 15.28 4.79 -1.92
N LEU A 43 14.21 4.04 -2.24
CA LEU A 43 13.77 2.85 -1.50
C LEU A 43 14.69 1.63 -1.70
N GLY A 44 15.72 1.76 -2.54
CA GLY A 44 16.73 0.72 -2.78
C GLY A 44 16.25 -0.43 -3.68
N GLU A 45 15.06 -0.30 -4.26
CA GLU A 45 14.43 -1.29 -5.14
C GLU A 45 13.87 -0.58 -6.38
N GLU A 46 13.96 -1.23 -7.54
CA GLU A 46 13.30 -0.73 -8.76
C GLU A 46 11.79 -0.94 -8.65
N ILE A 47 11.03 0.15 -8.74
CA ILE A 47 9.57 0.11 -8.73
C ILE A 47 9.09 0.19 -10.18
N ALA A 48 8.78 -0.97 -10.75
CA ALA A 48 8.25 -1.05 -12.11
C ALA A 48 6.92 -0.28 -12.23
N LYS A 49 6.62 0.22 -13.44
CA LYS A 49 5.34 0.90 -13.70
C LYS A 49 4.18 -0.06 -13.42
N GLY A 50 3.26 0.36 -12.57
CA GLY A 50 2.10 -0.45 -12.16
C GLY A 50 2.36 -1.32 -10.92
N ALA A 51 3.59 -1.34 -10.40
CA ALA A 51 3.87 -1.96 -9.11
C ALA A 51 3.22 -1.16 -7.96
N CYS A 52 2.87 -1.88 -6.91
CA CYS A 52 2.29 -1.32 -5.70
C CYS A 52 3.39 -0.95 -4.70
N ILE A 53 3.21 0.14 -3.98
CA ILE A 53 3.97 0.45 -2.76
C ILE A 53 3.05 0.29 -1.56
N VAL A 54 3.64 0.00 -0.39
CA VAL A 54 2.89 -0.27 0.84
C VAL A 54 3.36 0.61 1.98
N GLU A 55 2.47 0.83 2.96
CA GLU A 55 2.77 1.61 4.15
C GLU A 55 3.64 0.81 5.13
N ALA A 56 4.79 1.37 5.48
CA ALA A 56 5.72 0.83 6.46
C ALA A 56 5.40 1.35 7.87
N LYS A 57 5.74 0.55 8.88
CA LYS A 57 5.51 0.87 10.29
C LYS A 57 6.34 2.07 10.77
N ALA A 58 7.57 2.19 10.26
CA ALA A 58 8.54 3.22 10.62
C ALA A 58 9.56 3.40 9.50
N GLN A 59 10.42 4.42 9.63
CA GLN A 59 11.58 4.60 8.77
C GLN A 59 12.55 3.42 8.92
N ALA A 60 13.07 2.93 7.80
CA ALA A 60 14.04 1.85 7.73
C ALA A 60 15.16 2.26 6.76
N THR A 61 16.32 2.60 7.30
CA THR A 61 17.52 2.91 6.49
C THR A 61 18.26 1.64 6.08
N ALA A 62 18.07 0.57 6.84
CA ALA A 62 18.51 -0.78 6.55
C ALA A 62 17.39 -1.58 5.86
N ALA A 63 17.69 -2.83 5.49
CA ALA A 63 16.76 -3.76 4.88
C ALA A 63 15.92 -4.48 5.95
N ASP A 64 15.13 -3.72 6.71
CA ASP A 64 14.40 -4.19 7.90
C ASP A 64 12.98 -3.59 8.04
N SER A 65 12.44 -2.98 6.98
CA SER A 65 11.07 -2.45 7.01
C SER A 65 10.02 -3.53 7.26
N ALA A 66 8.95 -3.15 7.97
CA ALA A 66 7.82 -4.01 8.27
C ALA A 66 6.51 -3.30 7.90
N LEU A 67 5.49 -4.08 7.54
CA LEU A 67 4.14 -3.57 7.31
C LEU A 67 3.61 -2.88 8.57
N LYS A 68 3.01 -1.69 8.40
CA LYS A 68 2.35 -0.99 9.51
C LYS A 68 1.16 -1.76 10.04
N TYR A 69 0.34 -2.30 9.13
CA TYR A 69 -0.84 -3.09 9.43
C TYR A 69 -0.69 -4.47 8.78
N GLN A 70 -0.85 -5.52 9.59
CA GLN A 70 -0.89 -6.88 9.07
C GLN A 70 -2.25 -7.12 8.40
N PRO A 71 -2.27 -7.50 7.12
CA PRO A 71 -3.52 -7.76 6.42
C PRO A 71 -4.16 -9.05 6.96
N PHE A 72 -5.48 -9.07 7.05
CA PHE A 72 -6.24 -10.23 7.56
C PHE A 72 -7.44 -10.60 6.68
N ALA A 73 -7.98 -9.65 5.92
CA ALA A 73 -9.14 -9.83 5.05
C ALA A 73 -9.09 -8.83 3.88
N ILE A 74 -9.90 -9.10 2.85
CA ILE A 74 -10.18 -8.17 1.76
C ILE A 74 -11.56 -7.55 1.99
N ALA A 75 -11.68 -6.24 1.76
CA ALA A 75 -12.99 -5.59 1.71
C ALA A 75 -13.75 -6.06 0.46
N GLY A 76 -14.87 -6.75 0.62
CA GLY A 76 -15.68 -7.25 -0.49
C GLY A 76 -16.39 -6.14 -1.26
N THR A 77 -16.88 -5.14 -0.53
CA THR A 77 -17.60 -3.99 -1.09
C THR A 77 -16.71 -2.77 -1.08
N GLY A 78 -16.38 -2.23 -2.26
CA GLY A 78 -15.63 -0.99 -2.37
C GLY A 78 -16.43 0.19 -1.83
N LYS A 79 -15.84 0.96 -0.91
CA LYS A 79 -16.43 2.17 -0.34
C LYS A 79 -15.48 3.37 -0.49
N PRO A 80 -16.02 4.59 -0.73
CA PRO A 80 -15.20 5.79 -0.72
C PRO A 80 -14.63 6.01 0.69
N ILE A 81 -13.34 6.37 0.77
CA ILE A 81 -12.70 6.69 2.04
C ILE A 81 -13.01 8.15 2.38
N ILE A 82 -13.83 8.35 3.42
CA ILE A 82 -14.15 9.68 3.95
C ILE A 82 -13.43 9.83 5.30
N LYS A 83 -12.66 10.91 5.43
CA LYS A 83 -11.86 11.14 6.64
C LYS A 83 -12.79 11.36 7.85
N GLY A 84 -12.62 10.55 8.89
CA GLY A 84 -13.38 10.63 10.13
C GLY A 84 -14.60 9.69 10.19
N ASP A 85 -14.93 9.03 9.07
CA ASP A 85 -16.04 8.08 9.02
C ASP A 85 -15.59 6.67 9.38
N ASN A 86 -16.51 5.91 9.97
CA ASN A 86 -16.36 4.47 10.11
C ASN A 86 -16.82 3.78 8.82
N LEU A 87 -16.01 2.86 8.33
CA LEU A 87 -16.32 2.05 7.16
C LEU A 87 -16.89 0.71 7.63
N ASP A 88 -18.19 0.52 7.45
CA ASP A 88 -18.80 -0.81 7.53
C ASP A 88 -18.61 -1.52 6.17
N THR A 89 -17.95 -2.67 6.13
CA THR A 89 -17.76 -3.43 4.88
C THR A 89 -17.62 -4.91 5.19
N ASP A 90 -18.02 -5.74 4.23
CA ASP A 90 -17.79 -7.18 4.28
C ASP A 90 -16.29 -7.46 4.35
N ALA A 91 -15.87 -8.19 5.38
CA ALA A 91 -14.50 -8.68 5.52
C ALA A 91 -14.42 -10.10 4.96
N TRP A 92 -13.90 -10.25 3.75
CA TRP A 92 -13.67 -11.55 3.13
C TRP A 92 -12.38 -12.16 3.64
N VAL A 93 -12.51 -13.18 4.48
CA VAL A 93 -11.38 -13.97 5.00
C VAL A 93 -11.07 -15.17 4.10
N MET A 94 -12.06 -15.62 3.32
CA MET A 94 -11.93 -16.66 2.30
C MET A 94 -12.60 -16.20 1.02
N ALA A 95 -11.86 -16.10 -0.08
CA ALA A 95 -12.40 -15.69 -1.37
C ALA A 95 -11.47 -16.05 -2.52
N VAL A 96 -12.02 -16.04 -3.74
CA VAL A 96 -11.25 -16.14 -4.97
C VAL A 96 -11.37 -14.83 -5.75
N THR A 97 -10.24 -14.25 -6.14
CA THR A 97 -10.16 -12.96 -6.85
C THR A 97 -9.51 -13.11 -8.23
N LYS A 98 -9.83 -12.19 -9.15
CA LYS A 98 -9.46 -12.21 -10.57
C LYS A 98 -8.04 -11.71 -10.91
N GLY A 99 -7.07 -11.93 -10.03
CA GLY A 99 -5.66 -11.62 -10.34
C GLY A 99 -5.36 -10.12 -10.28
N ASN A 100 -6.07 -9.39 -9.41
CA ASN A 100 -5.83 -7.97 -9.26
C ASN A 100 -4.42 -7.73 -8.69
N PRO A 101 -3.75 -6.61 -9.05
CA PRO A 101 -2.44 -6.27 -8.52
C PRO A 101 -2.47 -6.24 -6.99
N LEU A 102 -1.75 -7.18 -6.36
CA LEU A 102 -1.63 -7.32 -4.92
C LEU A 102 -0.14 -7.38 -4.57
N PRO A 103 0.35 -6.59 -3.59
CA PRO A 103 1.73 -6.70 -3.16
C PRO A 103 2.01 -8.09 -2.57
N ALA A 104 3.10 -8.74 -2.96
CA ALA A 104 3.44 -10.08 -2.50
C ALA A 104 3.56 -10.20 -0.97
N CYS A 105 4.04 -9.14 -0.30
CA CYS A 105 4.10 -9.09 1.16
C CYS A 105 2.70 -9.16 1.80
N VAL A 106 1.68 -8.58 1.16
CA VAL A 106 0.29 -8.63 1.61
C VAL A 106 -0.33 -10.00 1.29
N GLU A 107 -0.12 -10.49 0.07
CA GLU A 107 -0.64 -11.78 -0.39
C GLU A 107 -0.19 -12.94 0.51
N SER A 108 1.09 -12.98 0.88
CA SER A 108 1.65 -14.04 1.73
C SER A 108 0.97 -14.20 3.10
N LYS A 109 0.29 -13.15 3.57
CA LYS A 109 -0.41 -13.12 4.86
C LYS A 109 -1.91 -13.45 4.72
N LEU A 110 -2.50 -13.25 3.54
CA LEU A 110 -3.91 -13.50 3.24
C LEU A 110 -4.16 -14.97 2.86
N LYS A 111 -3.95 -15.88 3.82
CA LYS A 111 -3.94 -17.34 3.59
C LYS A 111 -5.24 -17.93 3.03
N GLY A 112 -6.39 -17.27 3.24
CA GLY A 112 -7.68 -17.72 2.72
C GLY A 112 -8.05 -17.13 1.35
N ILE A 113 -7.22 -16.25 0.80
CA ILE A 113 -7.49 -15.59 -0.49
C ILE A 113 -6.70 -16.30 -1.59
N ILE A 114 -7.40 -16.70 -2.64
CA ILE A 114 -6.81 -17.23 -3.87
C ILE A 114 -6.94 -16.16 -4.95
N ASN A 115 -5.82 -15.59 -5.39
CA ASN A 115 -5.79 -14.57 -6.43
C ASN A 115 -5.25 -15.18 -7.75
N TYR A 116 -6.10 -15.35 -8.77
CA TYR A 116 -5.74 -16.00 -10.05
C TYR A 116 -5.79 -15.06 -11.26
#